data_AF-A0A931MA55-F1
#
_entry.id   AF-A0A931MA55-F1
#
_cell.length_a   1.000
_cell.length_b   1.000
_cell.length_c   1.000
_cell.angle_alpha   90.00
_cell.angle_beta   90.00
_cell.angle_gamma   90.00
#
_symmetry.space_group_name_H-M   'P 1'
#
loop_
_entity.id
_entity.type
_entity.pdbx_description
1 polymer ?
#
loop_
_entity_poly.entity_id
_entity_poly.type
_entity_poly.pdbx_seq_one_letter_code
_entity_poly.pdbx_strand_id
1 'polypeptide(L)'
;MQENCPICGGNLSGKVTDETFTYKGKTKTIPDYVTYACIQCGESIVDPKTLKESGKILKDFQREVDGLLTGIEIKKIRAGRICQSTAMYNLLRILDRYPNVIHVLLKDTTQEYRVTNIIRLSEIRQKYKTKAERFNTQIKELQYGT
;
A
#
# COMPACT_ATOMS: atom_id res chain seq x y z
N MET A 1 23.46 6.66 -28.27
CA MET A 1 22.28 6.55 -29.16
C MET A 1 22.70 5.57 -30.22
N GLN A 2 21.96 4.47 -30.40
CA GLN A 2 22.40 3.39 -31.27
C GLN A 2 21.78 3.62 -32.65
N GLU A 3 22.62 3.91 -33.64
CA GLU A 3 22.17 4.30 -34.99
C GLU A 3 21.82 3.09 -35.85
N ASN A 4 22.44 1.93 -35.54
CA ASN A 4 22.30 0.70 -36.33
C ASN A 4 21.74 -0.45 -35.50
N CYS A 5 20.93 -1.29 -36.12
CA CYS A 5 20.37 -2.47 -35.51
C CYS A 5 21.47 -3.45 -35.07
N PRO A 6 21.49 -3.91 -33.80
CA PRO A 6 22.48 -4.86 -33.30
C PRO A 6 22.33 -6.28 -33.90
N ILE A 7 21.19 -6.58 -34.54
CA ILE A 7 20.92 -7.91 -35.11
C ILE A 7 21.37 -7.99 -36.58
N CYS A 8 21.03 -6.99 -37.39
CA CYS A 8 21.27 -7.04 -38.84
C CYS A 8 22.13 -5.89 -39.40
N GLY A 9 22.48 -4.89 -38.57
CA GLY A 9 23.24 -3.71 -39.00
C GLY A 9 22.45 -2.66 -39.78
N GLY A 10 21.15 -2.88 -40.03
CA GLY A 10 20.30 -1.93 -40.75
C GLY A 10 19.91 -0.68 -39.95
N ASN A 11 19.38 0.34 -40.64
CA ASN A 11 18.96 1.61 -40.03
C ASN A 11 17.72 1.44 -39.13
N LEU A 12 17.72 2.15 -38.01
CA LEU A 12 16.61 2.22 -37.06
C LEU A 12 15.76 3.48 -37.28
N SER A 13 14.44 3.33 -37.25
CA SER A 13 13.47 4.43 -37.35
C SER A 13 12.76 4.63 -36.01
N GLY A 14 12.84 5.85 -35.45
CA GLY A 14 12.20 6.19 -34.19
C GLY A 14 10.71 6.45 -34.35
N LYS A 15 9.89 5.89 -33.45
CA LYS A 15 8.45 6.11 -33.33
C LYS A 15 8.11 6.43 -31.89
N VAL A 16 7.21 7.38 -31.69
CA VAL A 16 6.65 7.72 -30.37
C VAL A 16 5.18 7.34 -30.41
N THR A 17 4.79 6.44 -29.53
CA THR A 17 3.43 5.91 -29.46
C THR A 17 3.00 5.72 -28.01
N ASP A 18 1.69 5.72 -27.76
CA ASP A 18 1.16 5.37 -26.45
C ASP A 18 0.97 3.86 -26.36
N GLU A 19 1.66 3.21 -25.43
CA GLU A 19 1.59 1.76 -25.26
C GLU A 19 0.72 1.40 -24.06
N THR A 20 -0.14 0.38 -24.24
CA THR A 20 -1.02 -0.13 -23.19
C THR A 20 -0.52 -1.48 -22.68
N PHE A 21 -0.33 -1.56 -21.36
CA PHE A 21 0.13 -2.77 -20.68
C PHE A 21 -0.99 -3.34 -19.84
N THR A 22 -1.16 -4.67 -19.86
CA THR A 22 -2.19 -5.37 -19.09
C THR A 22 -1.55 -6.28 -18.05
N TYR A 23 -2.02 -6.22 -16.81
CA TYR A 23 -1.60 -7.12 -15.73
C TYR A 23 -2.80 -7.49 -14.84
N LYS A 24 -3.05 -8.79 -14.66
CA LYS A 24 -4.21 -9.35 -13.90
C LYS A 24 -5.55 -8.68 -14.26
N GLY A 25 -5.79 -8.45 -15.56
CA GLY A 25 -7.03 -7.85 -16.06
C GLY A 25 -7.14 -6.33 -15.89
N LYS A 26 -6.17 -5.66 -15.27
CA LYS A 26 -6.08 -4.20 -15.22
C LYS A 26 -5.15 -3.70 -16.31
N THR A 27 -5.45 -2.54 -16.88
CA THR A 27 -4.67 -1.93 -17.95
C THR A 27 -4.02 -0.62 -17.50
N LYS A 28 -2.83 -0.33 -18.01
CA LYS A 28 -2.10 0.92 -17.80
C LYS A 28 -1.54 1.42 -19.13
N THR A 29 -1.91 2.63 -19.51
CA THR A 29 -1.34 3.32 -20.68
C THR A 29 -0.11 4.11 -20.25
N ILE A 30 0.98 3.97 -20.99
CA ILE A 30 2.21 4.75 -20.82
C ILE A 30 2.32 5.69 -22.01
N PRO A 31 2.25 7.02 -21.79
CA PRO A 31 2.41 7.99 -22.86
C PRO A 31 3.86 8.11 -23.30
N ASP A 32 4.07 8.64 -24.50
CA ASP A 32 5.39 9.00 -25.03
C ASP A 32 6.38 7.83 -25.08
N TYR A 33 5.89 6.63 -25.41
CA TYR A 33 6.73 5.44 -25.47
C TYR A 33 7.56 5.43 -26.77
N VAL A 34 8.86 5.68 -26.62
CA VAL A 34 9.82 5.76 -27.73
C VAL A 34 10.37 4.38 -28.08
N THR A 35 10.10 3.95 -29.30
CA THR A 35 10.61 2.69 -29.88
C THR A 35 11.36 2.96 -31.18
N TYR A 36 12.37 2.15 -31.44
CA TYR A 36 13.18 2.17 -32.64
C TYR A 36 12.95 0.88 -33.42
N ALA A 37 12.26 0.94 -34.54
CA ALA A 37 11.99 -0.20 -35.40
C ALA A 37 12.99 -0.28 -36.55
N CYS A 38 13.58 -1.45 -36.76
CA CYS A 38 14.45 -1.71 -37.90
C CYS A 38 13.64 -1.98 -39.18
N ILE A 39 14.00 -1.31 -40.28
CA ILE A 39 13.33 -1.47 -41.57
C ILE A 39 13.64 -2.83 -42.22
N GLN A 40 14.83 -3.39 -41.97
CA GLN A 40 15.26 -4.64 -42.62
C GLN A 40 14.76 -5.90 -41.92
N CYS A 41 14.86 -5.98 -40.58
CA CYS A 41 14.49 -7.19 -39.83
C CYS A 41 13.16 -7.07 -39.07
N GLY A 42 12.60 -5.86 -38.95
CA GLY A 42 11.37 -5.63 -38.19
C GLY A 42 11.54 -5.58 -36.67
N GLU A 43 12.76 -5.74 -36.15
CA GLU A 43 13.02 -5.74 -34.72
C GLU A 43 12.78 -4.34 -34.11
N SER A 44 12.12 -4.29 -32.95
CA SER A 44 11.86 -3.05 -32.22
C SER A 44 12.65 -2.98 -30.92
N ILE A 45 13.38 -1.89 -30.71
CA ILE A 45 14.20 -1.63 -29.53
C ILE A 45 13.65 -0.41 -28.81
N VAL A 46 13.48 -0.49 -27.50
CA VAL A 46 12.99 0.64 -26.69
C VAL A 46 14.15 1.56 -26.32
N ASP A 47 13.94 2.88 -26.35
CA ASP A 47 14.96 3.83 -25.91
C ASP A 47 15.35 3.57 -24.43
N PRO A 48 16.65 3.60 -24.06
CA PRO A 48 17.08 3.36 -22.68
C PRO A 48 16.45 4.30 -21.64
N LYS A 49 16.12 5.55 -22.00
CA LYS A 49 15.46 6.49 -21.09
C LYS A 49 14.01 6.07 -20.86
N THR A 50 13.28 5.85 -21.96
CA THR A 50 11.89 5.36 -21.92
C THR A 50 11.79 4.04 -21.17
N LEU A 51 12.70 3.10 -21.40
CA LEU A 51 12.73 1.80 -20.73
C LEU A 51 12.89 1.94 -19.21
N LYS A 52 13.75 2.88 -18.76
CA LYS A 52 13.99 3.13 -17.34
C LYS A 52 12.79 3.80 -16.67
N GLU A 53 12.11 4.70 -17.36
CA GLU A 53 10.94 5.42 -16.84
C GLU A 53 9.70 4.54 -16.81
N SER A 54 9.35 3.94 -17.96
CA SER A 54 8.26 2.98 -18.08
C SER A 54 8.43 1.79 -17.13
N GLY A 55 9.66 1.26 -16.98
CA GLY A 55 9.93 0.17 -16.06
C GLY A 55 9.65 0.49 -14.59
N LYS A 56 9.79 1.75 -14.15
CA LYS A 56 9.38 2.17 -12.80
C LYS A 56 7.86 2.21 -12.68
N ILE A 57 7.20 2.82 -13.67
CA ILE A 57 5.74 2.95 -13.72
C ILE A 57 5.08 1.57 -13.72
N LEU A 58 5.59 0.63 -14.52
CA LEU A 58 5.06 -0.73 -14.62
C LEU A 58 5.25 -1.52 -13.33
N LYS A 59 6.40 -1.39 -12.66
CA LYS A 59 6.62 -2.04 -11.35
C LYS A 59 5.68 -1.49 -10.29
N ASP A 60 5.50 -0.18 -10.23
CA ASP A 60 4.56 0.42 -9.29
C ASP A 60 3.12 0.04 -9.62
N PHE A 61 2.74 0.02 -10.91
CA PHE A 61 1.43 -0.48 -11.36
C PHE A 61 1.20 -1.93 -10.93
N GLN A 62 2.18 -2.82 -11.12
CA GLN A 62 2.08 -4.21 -10.71
C GLN A 62 1.86 -4.32 -9.19
N ARG A 63 2.59 -3.54 -8.40
CA ARG A 63 2.47 -3.49 -6.94
C ARG A 63 1.09 -3.01 -6.51
N GLU A 64 0.58 -1.95 -7.12
CA GLU A 64 -0.78 -1.46 -6.87
C GLU A 64 -1.85 -2.52 -7.18
N VAL A 65 -1.69 -3.25 -8.29
CA VAL A 65 -2.59 -4.35 -8.65
C VAL A 65 -2.56 -5.46 -7.60
N ASP A 66 -1.38 -5.76 -7.05
CA ASP A 66 -1.17 -6.77 -6.02
C ASP A 66 -1.51 -6.28 -4.59
N GLY A 67 -1.97 -5.03 -4.43
CA GLY A 67 -2.29 -4.44 -3.12
C GLY A 67 -1.05 -4.13 -2.26
N LEU A 68 0.11 -3.98 -2.90
CA LEU A 68 1.38 -3.66 -2.26
C LEU A 68 1.69 -2.17 -2.38
N LEU A 69 2.46 -1.67 -1.42
CA LEU A 69 2.93 -0.27 -1.39
C LEU A 69 3.79 0.07 -2.60
N THR A 70 3.56 1.22 -3.22
CA THR A 70 4.40 1.78 -4.30
C THR A 70 5.80 2.14 -3.81
N GLY A 71 6.73 2.33 -4.75
CA GLY A 71 8.10 2.78 -4.43
C GLY A 71 8.14 4.12 -3.70
N ILE A 72 7.23 5.04 -4.03
CA ILE A 72 7.12 6.34 -3.38
C ILE A 72 6.67 6.19 -1.93
N GLU A 73 5.68 5.36 -1.66
CA GLU A 73 5.19 5.10 -0.30
C GLU A 73 6.26 4.44 0.56
N ILE A 74 6.97 3.44 0.02
CA ILE A 74 8.12 2.83 0.71
C ILE A 74 9.20 3.88 1.03
N LYS A 75 9.51 4.76 0.08
CA LYS A 75 10.48 5.84 0.29
C LYS A 75 10.03 6.78 1.41
N LYS A 76 8.74 7.12 1.49
CA LYS A 76 8.18 7.94 2.57
C LYS A 76 8.27 7.25 3.93
N ILE A 77 7.98 5.95 3.99
CA ILE A 77 8.11 5.14 5.21
C ILE A 77 9.56 5.10 5.68
N ARG A 78 10.52 4.80 4.78
CA ARG A 78 11.95 4.77 5.11
C ARG A 78 12.49 6.13 5.57
N ALA A 79 11.94 7.21 5.04
CA ALA A 79 12.27 8.58 5.46
C ALA A 79 11.58 8.99 6.77
N GLY A 80 10.80 8.11 7.41
CA GLY A 80 10.06 8.42 8.64
C GLY A 80 8.90 9.40 8.45
N ARG A 81 8.48 9.67 7.21
CA ARG A 81 7.36 10.58 6.89
C ARG A 81 5.99 9.91 7.01
N ILE A 82 5.99 8.58 7.08
CA ILE A 82 4.82 7.76 7.34
C ILE A 82 5.21 6.84 8.49
N CYS A 83 4.52 6.97 9.63
CA CYS A 83 4.71 6.13 10.80
C CYS A 83 3.49 5.22 10.97
N GLN A 84 3.72 3.96 11.31
CA GLN A 84 2.63 3.08 11.73
C GLN A 84 2.00 3.61 13.01
N SER A 85 0.69 3.39 13.18
CA SER A 85 0.02 3.76 14.43
C SER A 85 0.64 2.98 15.60
N THR A 86 0.63 3.58 16.80
CA THR A 86 1.11 2.92 18.02
C THR A 86 0.41 1.58 18.24
N ALA A 87 -0.88 1.49 17.88
CA ALA A 87 -1.64 0.24 17.92
C ALA A 87 -1.03 -0.84 17.01
N MET A 88 -0.72 -0.49 15.75
CA MET A 88 -0.08 -1.42 14.81
C MET A 88 1.33 -1.83 15.28
N TYR A 89 2.12 -0.87 15.77
CA TYR A 89 3.45 -1.17 16.31
C TYR A 89 3.38 -2.18 17.48
N ASN A 90 2.48 -1.94 18.43
CA ASN A 90 2.26 -2.84 19.55
C ASN A 90 1.81 -4.23 19.09
N LEU A 91 0.92 -4.29 18.10
CA LEU A 91 0.47 -5.54 17.50
C LEU A 91 1.64 -6.32 16.88
N LEU A 92 2.44 -5.67 16.03
CA LEU A 92 3.59 -6.33 15.37
C LEU A 92 4.59 -6.88 16.40
N ARG A 93 4.83 -6.14 17.50
CA ARG A 93 5.67 -6.61 18.61
C ARG A 93 5.12 -7.86 19.30
N ILE A 94 3.79 -7.96 19.43
CA ILE A 94 3.13 -9.15 19.99
C ILE A 94 3.27 -10.33 19.03
N LEU A 95 3.05 -10.10 17.74
CA LEU A 95 3.12 -11.16 16.72
C LEU A 95 4.53 -11.74 16.57
N ASP A 96 5.57 -10.92 16.72
CA ASP A 96 6.96 -11.39 16.71
C ASP A 96 7.28 -12.29 17.91
N ARG A 97 6.73 -11.95 19.09
CA ARG A 97 6.90 -12.72 20.33
C ARG A 97 6.04 -13.98 20.38
N TYR A 98 4.84 -13.94 19.79
CA TYR A 98 3.82 -14.97 19.86
C TYR A 98 3.19 -15.21 18.49
N PRO A 99 3.88 -15.90 17.56
CA PRO A 99 3.40 -16.11 16.19
C PRO A 99 2.10 -16.92 16.13
N ASN A 100 1.83 -17.76 17.14
CA ASN A 100 0.59 -18.53 17.26
C ASN A 100 -0.66 -17.64 17.41
N VAL A 101 -0.52 -16.37 17.79
CA VAL A 101 -1.62 -15.39 17.88
C VAL A 101 -2.18 -15.04 16.50
N ILE A 102 -1.43 -15.26 15.41
CA ILE A 102 -1.92 -15.05 14.03
C ILE A 102 -3.22 -15.83 13.78
N HIS A 103 -3.33 -17.06 14.30
CA HIS A 103 -4.53 -17.89 14.12
C HIS A 103 -5.79 -17.33 14.79
N VAL A 104 -5.64 -16.49 15.81
CA VAL A 104 -6.76 -15.79 16.46
C VAL A 104 -7.21 -14.65 15.55
N LEU A 105 -6.27 -13.85 15.04
CA LEU A 105 -6.59 -12.71 14.16
C LEU A 105 -7.20 -13.13 12.82
N LEU A 106 -6.84 -14.31 12.31
CA LEU A 106 -7.37 -14.82 11.04
C LEU A 106 -8.73 -15.51 11.20
N LYS A 107 -9.19 -15.81 12.42
CA LYS A 107 -10.46 -16.52 12.67
C LYS A 107 -11.70 -15.65 12.51
N ASP A 108 -11.55 -14.32 12.50
CA ASP A 108 -12.66 -13.37 12.71
C ASP A 108 -13.18 -12.68 11.44
N THR A 109 -12.86 -13.15 10.22
CA THR A 109 -13.40 -12.53 8.99
C THR A 109 -14.81 -13.01 8.61
N THR A 110 -15.37 -14.01 9.30
CA THR A 110 -16.71 -14.55 9.05
C THR A 110 -17.70 -14.35 10.19
N GLN A 111 -17.34 -13.61 11.23
CA GLN A 111 -18.28 -13.34 12.32
C GLN A 111 -19.13 -12.13 11.92
N GLU A 112 -20.38 -12.38 11.52
CA GLU A 112 -21.40 -11.34 11.32
C GLU A 112 -21.39 -10.42 12.54
N TYR A 113 -20.78 -9.25 12.37
CA TYR A 113 -20.85 -8.20 13.36
C TYR A 113 -22.32 -7.78 13.39
N ARG A 114 -23.09 -8.33 14.34
CA ARG A 114 -24.40 -7.77 14.66
C ARG A 114 -24.13 -6.32 14.98
N VAL A 115 -24.59 -5.43 14.11
CA VAL A 115 -24.67 -4.00 14.40
C VAL A 115 -25.58 -3.91 15.63
N THR A 116 -25.00 -4.01 16.82
CA THR A 116 -25.72 -3.74 18.05
C THR A 116 -26.09 -2.27 17.96
N ASN A 117 -27.39 -1.99 18.02
CA ASN A 117 -28.00 -0.67 17.91
C ASN A 117 -27.04 0.43 18.36
N ILE A 118 -26.80 1.41 17.48
CA ILE A 118 -26.02 2.59 17.78
C ILE A 118 -26.73 3.31 18.93
N ILE A 119 -26.29 3.10 20.17
CA ILE A 119 -26.79 3.84 21.33
C ILE A 119 -26.23 5.25 21.20
N ARG A 120 -27.10 6.26 21.03
CA ARG A 120 -26.64 7.65 20.97
C ARG A 120 -26.09 8.02 22.34
N LEU A 121 -24.91 8.68 22.38
CA LEU A 121 -24.31 9.19 23.63
C LEU A 121 -25.28 10.06 24.47
N SER A 122 -26.30 10.66 23.84
CA SER A 122 -27.38 11.38 24.51
C SER A 122 -28.23 10.50 25.43
N GLU A 123 -28.43 9.24 25.08
CA GLU A 123 -29.26 8.28 25.83
C GLU A 123 -28.53 7.76 27.08
N ILE A 124 -27.20 7.68 27.01
CA ILE A 124 -26.34 7.28 28.14
C ILE A 124 -26.34 8.38 29.21
N ARG A 125 -26.32 9.66 28.82
CA ARG A 125 -26.15 10.81 29.72
C ARG A 125 -27.32 10.99 30.70
N GLN A 126 -28.53 10.57 30.36
CA GLN A 126 -29.69 10.61 31.27
C GLN A 126 -29.61 9.56 32.39
N LYS A 127 -28.98 8.40 32.13
CA LYS A 127 -28.93 7.28 33.08
C LYS A 127 -27.94 7.49 34.23
N TYR A 128 -26.90 8.29 34.02
CA TYR A 128 -25.87 8.58 35.05
C TYR A 128 -26.20 9.79 35.93
N LYS A 129 -27.14 10.66 35.53
CA LYS A 129 -27.57 11.80 36.37
C LYS A 129 -28.38 11.36 37.59
N THR A 130 -29.08 10.23 37.54
CA THR A 130 -29.95 9.76 38.64
C THR A 130 -29.25 8.83 39.63
N LYS A 131 -27.96 8.48 39.41
CA LYS A 131 -27.21 7.53 40.26
C LYS A 131 -25.96 8.13 40.91
N ALA A 132 -25.85 9.46 40.94
CA ALA A 132 -24.70 10.19 41.50
C ALA A 132 -24.76 10.41 43.03
N GLU A 133 -25.74 9.88 43.75
CA GLU A 133 -25.87 10.12 45.20
C GLU A 133 -25.30 9.01 46.11
N ARG A 134 -24.76 7.91 45.58
CA ARG A 134 -24.18 6.88 46.46
C ARG A 134 -22.99 6.24 45.80
N PHE A 135 -21.80 6.77 46.04
CA PHE A 135 -20.59 5.99 46.35
C PHE A 135 -19.50 6.96 46.80
N ASN A 136 -19.46 7.19 48.11
CA ASN A 136 -18.35 7.82 48.79
C ASN A 136 -17.40 6.67 49.17
N THR A 137 -16.21 6.63 48.58
CA THR A 137 -15.12 5.78 49.06
C THR A 137 -13.81 6.51 48.86
N GLN A 138 -13.14 6.73 50.00
CA GLN A 138 -11.84 7.37 50.17
C GLN A 138 -10.81 6.95 49.11
N ILE A 139 -10.20 7.93 48.46
CA ILE A 139 -8.97 7.73 47.70
C ILE A 139 -7.84 7.48 48.70
N LYS A 140 -7.36 6.25 48.80
CA LYS A 140 -6.02 5.98 49.35
C LYS A 140 -5.03 6.13 48.21
N GLU A 141 -4.16 7.12 48.34
CA GLU A 141 -3.04 7.35 47.44
C GLU A 141 -2.12 6.12 47.42
N LEU A 142 -1.94 5.52 46.24
CA LEU A 142 -0.89 4.53 46.01
C LEU A 142 0.38 5.31 45.64
N GLN A 143 1.27 5.50 46.62
CA GLN A 143 2.63 5.95 46.39
C GLN A 143 3.42 4.80 45.75
N TYR A 144 3.88 5.00 44.50
CA TYR A 144 4.87 4.10 43.90
C TYR A 144 6.23 4.42 44.50
N GLY A 145 6.78 3.45 45.23
CA GLY A 145 8.07 3.54 45.90
C GLY A 145 9.27 3.59 44.94
N THR A 146 10.28 4.31 45.43
CA THR A 146 11.68 4.54 45.02
C THR A 146 12.34 3.56 44.07
#